data_AF-A0A5M6IEV1-F1
#
_entry.id   AF-A0A5M6IEV1-F1
#
_cell.length_a   1.000
_cell.length_b   1.000
_cell.length_c   1.000
_cell.angle_alpha   90.00
_cell.angle_beta   90.00
_cell.angle_gamma   90.00
#
_symmetry.space_group_name_H-M   'P 1'
#
loop_
_entity.id
_entity.type
_entity.pdbx_description
1 polymer ?
#
loop_
_entity_poly.entity_id
_entity_poly.type
_entity_poly.pdbx_seq_one_letter_code
_entity_poly.pdbx_strand_id
1 'polypeptide(L)'
;MARLDEAESWPALREALEADGLDRRLGADGMQRLADVWRERAVRALDDAALAAEVRFWAEGGDLPLHPEGFRAPLPGDLAAEAKRRGWFVRPLGTGGWVVNAPDEAPKTLPARR
;
A
#
# COMPACT_ATOMS: atom_id res chain seq x y z
N MET A 1 -10.98 -3.93 15.96
CA MET A 1 -9.55 -4.28 15.86
C MET A 1 -9.40 -5.78 15.63
N ALA A 2 -9.94 -6.66 16.50
CA ALA A 2 -9.89 -8.12 16.31
C ALA A 2 -10.15 -8.63 14.87
N ARG A 3 -11.25 -8.24 14.21
CA ARG A 3 -11.54 -8.62 12.82
C ARG A 3 -10.47 -8.22 11.80
N LEU A 4 -9.86 -7.04 11.97
CA LEU A 4 -8.77 -6.56 11.12
C LEU A 4 -7.53 -7.44 11.29
N ASP A 5 -7.30 -7.91 12.52
CA ASP A 5 -6.16 -8.74 12.90
C ASP A 5 -6.30 -10.21 12.49
N GLU A 6 -7.53 -10.73 12.51
CA GLU A 6 -7.89 -12.11 12.16
C GLU A 6 -8.02 -12.36 10.65
N ALA A 7 -8.38 -11.35 9.87
CA ALA A 7 -8.57 -11.54 8.43
C ALA A 7 -7.22 -11.76 7.72
N GLU A 8 -7.14 -12.83 6.94
CA GLU A 8 -5.95 -13.16 6.13
C GLU A 8 -5.89 -12.35 4.82
N SER A 9 -7.01 -11.77 4.40
CA SER A 9 -7.11 -10.99 3.18
C SER A 9 -8.19 -9.90 3.27
N TRP A 10 -8.06 -8.86 2.45
CA TRP A 10 -9.06 -7.81 2.34
C TRP A 10 -10.46 -8.33 1.95
N PRO A 11 -10.62 -9.26 0.98
CA PRO A 11 -11.92 -9.88 0.71
C PRO A 11 -12.51 -10.59 1.93
N ALA A 12 -11.71 -11.38 2.65
CA ALA A 12 -12.18 -12.07 3.86
C ALA A 12 -12.61 -11.07 4.95
N LEU A 13 -11.89 -9.96 5.11
CA LEU A 13 -12.30 -8.88 6.01
C LEU A 13 -13.64 -8.26 5.57
N ARG A 14 -13.80 -7.97 4.28
CA ARG A 14 -15.05 -7.39 3.75
C ARG A 14 -16.23 -8.32 3.95
N GLU A 15 -16.07 -9.60 3.64
CA GLU A 15 -17.10 -10.62 3.83
C GLU A 15 -17.49 -10.74 5.32
N ALA A 16 -16.50 -10.73 6.23
CA ALA A 16 -16.77 -10.74 7.66
C ALA A 16 -17.53 -9.49 8.13
N LEU A 17 -17.18 -8.31 7.61
CA LEU A 17 -17.89 -7.06 7.93
C LEU A 17 -19.31 -7.04 7.38
N GLU A 18 -19.52 -7.58 6.18
CA GLU A 18 -20.84 -7.72 5.56
C GLU A 18 -21.72 -8.70 6.33
N ALA A 19 -21.17 -9.86 6.73
CA ALA A 19 -21.86 -10.85 7.55
C ALA A 19 -22.30 -10.28 8.91
N ASP A 20 -21.48 -9.39 9.49
CA ASP A 20 -21.79 -8.68 10.74
C ASP A 20 -22.69 -7.43 10.53
N GLY A 21 -23.04 -7.09 9.28
CA GLY A 21 -23.82 -5.90 8.91
C GLY A 21 -23.11 -4.57 9.20
N LEU A 22 -21.79 -4.60 9.35
CA LEU A 22 -20.95 -3.44 9.68
C LEU A 22 -20.61 -2.60 8.45
N ASP A 23 -20.57 -3.21 7.26
CA ASP A 23 -20.35 -2.52 5.98
C ASP A 23 -21.33 -1.34 5.78
N ARG A 24 -22.62 -1.57 6.04
CA ARG A 24 -23.69 -0.57 5.91
C ARG A 24 -23.56 0.54 6.96
N ARG A 25 -23.11 0.18 8.16
CA ARG A 25 -22.91 1.13 9.28
C ARG A 25 -21.69 2.02 9.05
N LEU A 26 -20.64 1.47 8.46
CA LEU A 26 -19.43 2.21 8.10
C LEU A 26 -19.68 3.13 6.89
N GLY A 27 -20.54 2.70 5.97
CA GLY A 27 -20.79 3.41 4.71
C GLY A 27 -19.56 3.45 3.82
N ALA A 28 -19.68 4.11 2.66
CA ALA A 28 -18.60 4.17 1.67
C ALA A 28 -17.31 4.79 2.24
N ASP A 29 -17.41 5.92 2.95
CA ASP A 29 -16.24 6.60 3.52
C ASP A 29 -15.58 5.82 4.65
N GLY A 30 -16.36 5.07 5.44
CA GLY A 30 -15.82 4.19 6.47
C GLY A 30 -15.09 3.00 5.86
N MET A 31 -15.67 2.40 4.81
CA MET A 31 -15.05 1.30 4.08
C MET A 31 -13.78 1.73 3.35
N GLN A 32 -13.75 2.94 2.77
CA GLN A 32 -12.55 3.50 2.15
C GLN A 32 -11.43 3.69 3.17
N ARG A 33 -11.72 4.32 4.32
CA ARG A 33 -10.74 4.48 5.40
C ARG A 33 -10.22 3.14 5.91
N LEU A 34 -11.06 2.12 5.98
CA LEU A 34 -10.64 0.79 6.39
C LEU A 34 -9.73 0.13 5.33
N ALA A 35 -10.01 0.33 4.05
CA ALA A 35 -9.15 -0.13 2.97
C ALA A 35 -7.77 0.53 3.03
N ASP A 36 -7.72 1.82 3.35
CA ASP A 36 -6.46 2.55 3.54
C ASP A 36 -5.65 2.00 4.72
N VAL A 37 -6.30 1.76 5.87
CA VAL A 37 -5.67 1.13 7.05
C VAL A 37 -5.17 -0.27 6.74
N TRP A 38 -5.95 -1.08 6.01
CA TRP A 38 -5.54 -2.41 5.58
C TRP A 38 -4.28 -2.34 4.70
N ARG A 39 -4.28 -1.44 3.71
CA ARG A 39 -3.15 -1.27 2.80
C ARG A 39 -1.90 -0.78 3.52
N GLU A 40 -2.01 0.17 4.45
CA GLU A 40 -0.90 0.58 5.31
C GLU A 40 -0.33 -0.60 6.11
N ARG A 41 -1.19 -1.45 6.68
CA ARG A 41 -0.74 -2.65 7.39
C ARG A 41 -0.02 -3.63 6.47
N ALA A 42 -0.57 -3.89 5.28
CA ALA A 42 0.05 -4.77 4.29
C ALA A 42 1.45 -4.28 3.90
N VAL A 43 1.60 -2.97 3.68
CA VAL A 43 2.90 -2.35 3.37
C VAL A 43 3.87 -2.45 4.55
N ARG A 44 3.41 -2.26 5.78
CA ARG A 44 4.26 -2.43 6.99
C ARG A 44 4.74 -3.86 7.19
N ALA A 45 4.02 -4.85 6.68
CA ALA A 45 4.39 -6.27 6.78
C ALA A 45 5.47 -6.68 5.77
N LEU A 46 5.77 -5.86 4.76
CA LEU A 46 6.87 -6.12 3.81
C LEU A 46 8.21 -6.12 4.54
N ASP A 47 9.16 -6.97 4.15
CA ASP A 47 10.56 -6.75 4.53
C ASP A 47 11.21 -5.74 3.56
N ASP A 48 12.49 -5.41 3.79
CA ASP A 48 13.19 -4.41 2.97
C ASP A 48 13.35 -4.87 1.51
N ALA A 49 13.52 -6.17 1.28
CA ALA A 49 13.66 -6.73 -0.05
C ALA A 49 12.34 -6.68 -0.83
N ALA A 50 11.23 -7.04 -0.18
CA ALA A 50 9.89 -6.95 -0.75
C ALA A 50 9.49 -5.49 -0.99
N LEU A 51 9.80 -4.58 -0.06
CA LEU A 51 9.57 -3.14 -0.25
C LEU A 51 10.36 -2.60 -1.44
N ALA A 52 11.63 -2.99 -1.60
CA ALA A 52 12.43 -2.59 -2.75
C ALA A 52 11.88 -3.15 -4.06
N ALA A 53 11.40 -4.39 -4.07
CA ALA A 53 10.77 -5.01 -5.23
C ALA A 53 9.49 -4.29 -5.66
N GLU A 54 8.63 -3.91 -4.71
CA GLU A 54 7.45 -3.07 -4.95
C GLU A 54 7.85 -1.71 -5.53
N VAL A 55 8.82 -1.03 -4.89
CA VAL A 55 9.31 0.27 -5.38
C VAL A 55 9.81 0.16 -6.82
N ARG A 56 10.52 -0.93 -7.14
CA ARG A 56 11.00 -1.22 -8.49
C ARG A 56 9.85 -1.43 -9.47
N PHE A 57 8.86 -2.26 -9.13
CA PHE A 57 7.70 -2.51 -10.00
C PHE A 57 7.03 -1.20 -10.42
N TRP A 58 6.75 -0.32 -9.45
CA TRP A 58 6.09 0.96 -9.72
C TRP A 58 6.99 1.94 -10.50
N ALA A 59 8.28 1.97 -10.20
CA ALA A 59 9.24 2.82 -10.90
C ALA A 59 9.46 2.40 -12.37
N GLU A 60 9.36 1.10 -12.66
CA GLU A 60 9.53 0.52 -14.01
C GLU A 60 8.27 0.64 -14.87
N GLY A 61 7.22 1.24 -14.34
CA GLY A 61 6.00 1.47 -15.10
C GLY A 61 4.88 0.48 -14.82
N GLY A 62 4.93 -0.25 -13.70
CA GLY A 62 3.83 -1.08 -13.22
C GLY A 62 2.51 -0.30 -13.05
N ASP A 63 1.41 -1.03 -13.16
CA ASP A 63 0.06 -0.54 -12.92
C ASP A 63 -0.76 -1.57 -12.11
N LEU A 64 -1.94 -1.17 -11.63
CA LEU A 64 -2.79 -2.06 -10.83
C LEU A 64 -3.22 -3.34 -11.59
N PRO A 65 -3.64 -3.28 -12.87
CA PRO A 65 -3.95 -4.50 -13.64
C PRO A 65 -2.81 -5.51 -13.75
N LEU A 66 -1.55 -5.05 -13.78
CA LEU A 66 -0.37 -5.90 -13.91
C LEU A 66 0.16 -6.41 -12.56
N HIS A 67 -0.25 -5.80 -11.45
CA HIS A 67 0.21 -6.21 -10.13
C HIS A 67 -0.46 -7.55 -9.72
N PRO A 68 0.27 -8.53 -9.17
CA PRO A 68 -0.33 -9.81 -8.74
C PRO A 68 -1.48 -9.65 -7.75
N GLU A 69 -1.39 -8.66 -6.86
CA GLU A 69 -2.44 -8.31 -5.90
C GLU A 69 -3.58 -7.45 -6.49
N GLY A 70 -3.45 -7.02 -7.74
CA GLY A 70 -4.43 -6.20 -8.45
C GLY A 70 -4.72 -4.88 -7.73
N PHE A 71 -6.01 -4.54 -7.59
CA PHE A 71 -6.49 -3.37 -6.84
C PHE A 71 -6.13 -3.35 -5.34
N ARG A 72 -5.52 -4.42 -4.82
CA ARG A 72 -5.06 -4.52 -3.43
C ARG A 72 -3.57 -4.24 -3.27
N ALA A 73 -2.87 -3.95 -4.37
CA ALA A 73 -1.45 -3.64 -4.35
C ALA A 73 -1.13 -2.45 -3.44
N PRO A 74 0.04 -2.46 -2.77
CA PRO A 74 0.65 -1.27 -2.22
C PRO A 74 0.66 -0.13 -3.24
N LEU A 75 0.19 1.07 -2.85
CA LEU A 75 0.28 2.21 -3.74
C LEU A 75 1.61 2.94 -3.56
N PRO A 76 2.11 3.62 -4.60
CA PRO A 76 3.36 4.39 -4.55
C PRO A 76 3.49 5.33 -3.33
N GLY A 77 2.39 5.96 -2.91
CA GLY A 77 2.38 6.83 -1.74
C GLY A 77 2.62 6.09 -0.43
N ASP A 78 2.02 4.90 -0.27
CA ASP A 78 2.18 4.07 0.92
C ASP A 78 3.61 3.51 1.00
N LEU A 79 4.16 3.09 -0.15
CA LEU A 79 5.54 2.62 -0.26
C LEU A 79 6.54 3.72 0.10
N ALA A 80 6.34 4.95 -0.39
CA ALA A 80 7.18 6.09 -0.05
C ALA A 80 7.10 6.44 1.45
N ALA A 81 5.91 6.37 2.04
CA ALA A 81 5.72 6.60 3.47
C ALA A 81 6.43 5.53 4.31
N GLU A 82 6.34 4.27 3.91
CA GLU A 82 7.00 3.16 4.61
C GLU A 82 8.52 3.20 4.46
N ALA A 83 9.02 3.45 3.25
CA ALA A 83 10.46 3.64 3.01
C ALA A 83 11.02 4.76 3.91
N LYS A 84 10.32 5.89 4.00
CA LYS A 84 10.70 7.00 4.89
C LYS A 84 10.69 6.57 6.36
N ARG A 85 9.69 5.79 6.79
CA ARG A 85 9.59 5.26 8.16
C ARG A 85 10.78 4.35 8.51
N ARG A 86 11.31 3.61 7.54
CA ARG A 86 12.50 2.74 7.69
C ARG A 86 13.83 3.49 7.58
N GLY A 87 13.80 4.80 7.37
CA GLY A 87 15.01 5.62 7.27
C GLY A 87 15.64 5.60 5.87
N TRP A 88 14.95 5.09 4.86
CA TRP A 88 15.40 5.22 3.47
C TRP A 88 15.35 6.69 3.04
N PHE A 89 16.17 7.07 2.07
CA PHE A 89 16.06 8.41 1.50
C PHE A 89 14.78 8.51 0.68
N VAL A 90 13.91 9.45 1.06
CA VAL A 90 12.65 9.73 0.35
C VAL A 90 12.50 11.23 0.19
N ARG A 91 12.30 11.69 -1.04
CA ARG A 91 12.06 13.10 -1.36
C ARG A 91 10.85 13.27 -2.29
N PRO A 92 9.84 14.07 -1.91
CA PRO A 92 8.74 14.38 -2.83
C PRO A 92 9.26 15.23 -4.00
N LEU A 93 8.72 15.00 -5.19
CA LEU A 93 9.02 15.76 -6.39
C LEU A 93 8.00 16.87 -6.61
N GLY A 94 8.44 18.03 -7.11
CA GLY A 94 7.55 19.17 -7.39
C GLY A 94 6.51 18.89 -8.49
N THR A 95 6.77 17.91 -9.35
CA THR A 95 5.86 17.41 -10.39
C THR A 95 4.89 16.33 -9.89
N GLY A 96 4.94 16.00 -8.59
CA GLY A 96 4.25 14.85 -8.00
C GLY A 96 5.14 13.60 -7.95
N GLY A 97 4.81 12.68 -7.05
CA GLY A 97 5.56 11.45 -6.83
C GLY A 97 6.73 11.62 -5.86
N TRP A 98 7.62 10.64 -5.82
CA TRP A 98 8.72 10.57 -4.87
C TRP A 98 9.98 9.99 -5.51
N VAL A 99 11.15 10.52 -5.15
CA VAL A 99 12.41 9.80 -5.31
C VAL A 99 12.62 8.99 -4.04
N VAL A 100 12.85 7.69 -4.20
CA VAL A 100 13.10 6.73 -3.13
C VAL A 100 14.45 6.06 -3.39
N ASN A 101 15.29 5.96 -2.37
CA ASN A 101 16.54 5.20 -2.44
C ASN A 101 16.53 4.09 -1.40
N ALA A 102 16.36 2.84 -1.87
CA ALA A 102 16.54 1.68 -1.01
C ALA A 102 18.02 1.54 -0.59
N PRO A 103 18.32 0.91 0.56
CA PRO A 103 19.68 0.56 0.92
C PRO A 103 20.33 -0.20 -0.23
N ASP A 104 21.55 0.19 -0.59
CA ASP A 104 22.37 -0.50 -1.59
C ASP A 104 21.82 -0.52 -3.02
N GLU A 105 20.73 0.22 -3.32
CA GLU A 105 20.21 0.40 -4.68
C GLU A 105 20.44 1.81 -5.23
N ALA A 106 20.23 1.97 -6.54
CA ALA A 106 20.16 3.29 -7.17
C ALA A 106 18.79 3.95 -6.88
N PRO A 107 18.73 5.29 -6.82
CA PRO A 107 17.46 6.00 -6.61
C PRO A 107 16.43 5.68 -7.70
N LYS A 108 15.18 5.46 -7.28
CA LYS A 108 14.03 5.18 -8.15
C LYS A 108 12.96 6.24 -7.97
N THR A 109 12.20 6.50 -9.03
CA THR A 109 11.11 7.48 -9.00
C THR A 109 9.76 6.76 -8.94
N LEU A 110 9.02 6.98 -7.87
CA LEU A 110 7.65 6.55 -7.69
C LEU A 110 6.66 7.60 -8.22
N PRO A 111 5.62 7.20 -8.97
CA PRO A 111 4.61 8.13 -9.48
C PRO A 111 3.61 8.55 -8.40
N ALA A 112 2.99 9.73 -8.53
CA ALA A 112 1.99 10.23 -7.58
C ALA A 112 0.64 9.47 -7.65
N ARG A 113 0.29 8.95 -8.83
CA ARG A 113 -0.96 8.27 -9.15
C ARG A 113 -0.72 7.24 -10.25
N ARG A 114 -1.28 6.04 -10.10
CA ARG A 114 -1.59 5.07 -11.16
C ARG A 114 -2.83 4.29 -10.76
#